data_AF-A0A1J4RE20-F1
#
_entry.id   AF-A0A1J4RE20-F1
#
_cell.length_a   1.000
_cell.length_b   1.000
_cell.length_c   1.000
_cell.angle_alpha   90.00
_cell.angle_beta   90.00
_cell.angle_gamma   90.00
#
_symmetry.space_group_name_H-M   'P 1'
#
loop_
_entity.id
_entity.type
_entity.pdbx_description
1 polymer ?
#
loop_
_entity_poly.entity_id
_entity_poly.type
_entity_poly.pdbx_seq_one_letter_code
_entity_poly.pdbx_strand_id
1 'polypeptide(L)'
;MTSANQHGRASHIGQLIGEAFENVVIKFIKHYLKKKHPEFAILGPGHGKKLLTLEMPGGIKRQLDSVIVSIDSDDPVALLETKWLKDGRHWSDKGAWILQLREVRHNYPTVRGAAAILAGHWNEGVRVLLRNQGGGIDMILVATDDEIYHSLQPYLDQYLGSNSFTLDAKQIRFRLPEKHVDEFDDFLIDLRNSGQLHKLAKTWLNFEREIESGKSIKGKTLIQISLDNLLEPLPTELPISQYAVTFEIKTGNLIYKTFNDLEDMLDFINQTARDPEKIREIISPKKRSGKVSEQMGFYDTEEDDDDW
;
A
#
# COMPACT_ATOMS: atom_id res chain seq x y z
N MET A 1 -5.24 18.69 30.40
CA MET A 1 -6.02 17.44 30.16
C MET A 1 -6.65 17.38 28.75
N THR A 2 -6.36 18.31 27.84
CA THR A 2 -7.00 18.43 26.52
C THR A 2 -6.30 17.68 25.36
N SER A 3 -5.03 17.27 25.51
CA SER A 3 -4.25 16.71 24.38
C SER A 3 -4.57 15.25 24.02
N ALA A 4 -4.97 14.41 24.99
CA ALA A 4 -5.21 12.99 24.73
C ALA A 4 -6.50 12.72 23.94
N ASN A 5 -7.59 13.44 24.23
CA ASN A 5 -8.86 13.31 23.48
C ASN A 5 -8.75 13.86 22.04
N GLN A 6 -7.90 14.85 21.80
CA GLN A 6 -7.72 15.46 20.48
C GLN A 6 -7.03 14.54 19.48
N HIS A 7 -6.01 13.79 19.92
CA HIS A 7 -5.39 12.79 19.06
C HIS A 7 -6.38 11.70 18.65
N GLY A 8 -7.31 11.33 19.55
CA GLY A 8 -8.41 10.42 19.24
C GLY A 8 -9.30 10.95 18.12
N ARG A 9 -9.77 12.20 18.21
CA ARG A 9 -10.68 12.80 17.20
C ARG A 9 -10.00 13.08 15.87
N ALA A 10 -8.78 13.61 15.87
CA ALA A 10 -8.05 13.85 14.63
C ALA A 10 -7.74 12.54 13.86
N SER A 11 -7.62 11.43 14.58
CA SER A 11 -7.54 10.07 14.03
C SER A 11 -8.90 9.61 13.51
N HIS A 12 -9.97 9.81 14.28
CA HIS A 12 -11.35 9.47 13.92
C HIS A 12 -11.80 10.12 12.61
N ILE A 13 -11.48 11.40 12.39
CA ILE A 13 -11.72 12.12 11.12
C ILE A 13 -11.11 11.37 9.92
N GLY A 14 -9.86 10.93 10.06
CA GLY A 14 -9.18 10.15 9.03
C GLY A 14 -9.83 8.78 8.81
N GLN A 15 -10.30 8.15 9.89
CA GLN A 15 -11.03 6.89 9.83
C GLN A 15 -12.37 7.04 9.11
N LEU A 16 -13.17 8.07 9.39
CA LEU A 16 -14.46 8.32 8.74
C LEU A 16 -14.32 8.47 7.22
N ILE A 17 -13.34 9.27 6.78
CA ILE A 17 -13.03 9.45 5.35
C ILE A 17 -12.54 8.14 4.74
N GLY A 18 -11.63 7.44 5.43
CA GLY A 18 -11.06 6.18 4.98
C GLY A 18 -12.10 5.07 4.81
N GLU A 19 -13.00 4.91 5.78
CA GLU A 19 -14.10 3.94 5.73
C GLU A 19 -15.08 4.26 4.59
N ALA A 20 -15.44 5.53 4.39
CA ALA A 20 -16.31 5.93 3.29
C ALA A 20 -15.68 5.62 1.92
N PHE A 21 -14.38 5.92 1.79
CA PHE A 21 -13.58 5.62 0.61
C PHE A 21 -13.53 4.12 0.31
N GLU A 22 -13.09 3.33 1.28
CA GLU A 22 -12.97 1.87 1.18
C GLU A 22 -14.30 1.24 0.77
N ASN A 23 -15.39 1.58 1.46
CA ASN A 23 -16.72 1.05 1.15
C ASN A 23 -17.13 1.29 -0.31
N VAL A 24 -16.85 2.49 -0.83
CA VAL A 24 -17.13 2.84 -2.22
C VAL A 24 -16.27 2.04 -3.20
N VAL A 25 -14.98 1.91 -2.93
CA VAL A 25 -14.04 1.14 -3.76
C VAL A 25 -14.45 -0.33 -3.78
N ILE A 26 -14.64 -0.95 -2.62
CA ILE A 26 -15.02 -2.37 -2.50
C ILE A 26 -16.35 -2.64 -3.20
N LYS A 27 -17.35 -1.76 -3.03
CA LYS A 27 -18.62 -1.87 -3.75
C LYS A 27 -18.46 -1.76 -5.26
N PHE A 28 -17.59 -0.86 -5.72
CA PHE A 28 -17.26 -0.71 -7.14
C PHE A 28 -16.61 -1.99 -7.70
N ILE A 29 -15.60 -2.53 -7.02
CA ILE A 29 -14.90 -3.76 -7.43
C ILE A 29 -15.88 -4.94 -7.47
N LYS A 30 -16.69 -5.15 -6.42
CA LYS A 30 -17.73 -6.19 -6.39
C LYS A 30 -18.64 -6.15 -7.62
N HIS A 31 -19.11 -4.95 -7.96
CA HIS A 31 -19.97 -4.76 -9.13
C HIS A 31 -19.23 -5.04 -10.44
N TYR A 32 -17.96 -4.63 -10.53
CA TYR A 32 -17.13 -4.85 -11.71
C TYR A 32 -16.84 -6.34 -11.94
N LEU A 33 -16.38 -7.05 -10.90
CA LEU A 33 -16.11 -8.49 -10.96
C LEU A 33 -17.35 -9.26 -11.41
N LYS A 34 -18.51 -9.03 -10.77
CA LYS A 34 -19.77 -9.68 -11.17
C LYS A 34 -20.11 -9.49 -12.66
N LYS A 35 -19.71 -8.37 -13.26
CA LYS A 35 -20.02 -8.02 -14.65
C LYS A 35 -18.98 -8.55 -15.64
N LYS A 36 -17.70 -8.54 -15.28
CA LYS A 36 -16.59 -8.77 -16.21
C LYS A 36 -15.78 -10.03 -15.94
N HIS A 37 -15.72 -10.44 -14.68
CA HIS A 37 -14.99 -11.63 -14.23
C HIS A 37 -15.85 -12.41 -13.21
N PRO A 38 -17.01 -12.96 -13.65
CA PRO A 38 -17.99 -13.59 -12.76
C PRO A 38 -17.47 -14.85 -12.05
N GLU A 39 -16.34 -15.41 -12.47
CA GLU A 39 -15.61 -16.52 -11.86
C GLU A 39 -14.84 -16.11 -10.59
N PHE A 40 -14.73 -14.81 -10.31
CA PHE A 40 -14.05 -14.30 -9.13
C PHE A 40 -14.99 -13.57 -8.17
N ALA A 41 -14.66 -13.64 -6.88
CA ALA A 41 -15.34 -12.90 -5.82
C ALA A 41 -14.32 -12.19 -4.93
N ILE A 42 -14.72 -11.08 -4.32
CA ILE A 42 -13.92 -10.41 -3.29
C ILE A 42 -14.41 -10.82 -1.90
N LEU A 43 -13.50 -11.34 -1.09
CA LEU A 43 -13.72 -11.67 0.30
C LEU A 43 -13.18 -10.55 1.19
N GLY A 44 -14.00 -10.14 2.15
CA GLY A 44 -13.59 -9.22 3.21
C GLY A 44 -13.18 -9.96 4.49
N PRO A 45 -12.72 -9.23 5.52
CA PRO A 45 -12.06 -9.81 6.67
C PRO A 45 -12.98 -10.67 7.57
N GLY A 46 -14.31 -10.54 7.41
CA GLY A 46 -15.32 -11.19 8.25
C GLY A 46 -16.10 -12.36 7.62
N HIS A 47 -15.78 -12.78 6.39
CA HIS A 47 -16.51 -13.88 5.73
C HIS A 47 -15.82 -15.24 5.96
N GLY A 48 -16.11 -15.86 7.13
CA GLY A 48 -15.90 -17.30 7.42
C GLY A 48 -14.56 -17.71 8.03
N LYS A 49 -14.36 -19.03 8.25
CA LYS A 49 -13.12 -19.69 8.77
C LYS A 49 -11.83 -19.37 7.98
N LYS A 50 -11.92 -18.56 6.93
CA LYS A 50 -10.85 -18.13 6.02
C LYS A 50 -10.48 -16.67 6.30
N LEU A 51 -10.07 -16.39 7.53
CA LEU A 51 -9.17 -15.28 7.80
C LEU A 51 -7.92 -15.56 6.95
N LEU A 52 -7.82 -14.93 5.77
CA LEU A 52 -6.58 -14.96 4.99
C LEU A 52 -5.52 -14.26 5.83
N THR A 53 -4.84 -15.13 6.58
CA THR A 53 -3.79 -14.78 7.52
C THR A 53 -2.52 -15.05 6.76
N LEU A 54 -1.88 -13.96 6.35
CA LEU A 54 -0.60 -13.99 5.70
C LEU A 54 0.45 -14.35 6.72
N GLU A 55 1.08 -15.51 6.54
CA GLU A 55 2.30 -15.83 7.25
C GLU A 55 3.46 -15.19 6.48
N MET A 56 4.04 -14.16 7.10
CA MET A 56 5.17 -13.40 6.60
C MET A 56 6.48 -14.09 7.01
N PRO A 57 7.61 -13.80 6.32
CA PRO A 57 8.93 -14.18 6.80
C PRO A 57 9.12 -13.78 8.28
N GLY A 58 9.63 -14.70 9.09
CA GLY A 58 9.75 -14.53 10.54
C GLY A 58 8.50 -14.89 11.35
N GLY A 59 7.50 -15.53 10.74
CA GLY A 59 6.33 -16.07 11.43
C GLY A 59 5.27 -15.03 11.82
N ILE A 60 5.39 -13.79 11.33
CA ILE A 60 4.41 -12.74 11.58
C ILE A 60 3.14 -13.06 10.81
N LYS A 61 2.02 -13.12 11.51
CA LYS A 61 0.70 -13.36 10.93
C LYS A 61 -0.06 -12.05 10.79
N ARG A 62 -0.48 -11.72 9.56
CA ARG A 62 -1.24 -10.49 9.26
C ARG A 62 -2.53 -10.83 8.54
N GLN A 63 -3.63 -10.20 8.96
CA GLN A 63 -4.90 -10.32 8.26
C GLN A 63 -4.91 -9.37 7.06
N LEU A 64 -5.36 -9.86 5.91
CA LEU A 64 -5.63 -9.01 4.75
C LEU A 64 -7.02 -8.38 4.84
N ASP A 65 -7.12 -7.13 4.39
CA ASP A 65 -8.37 -6.39 4.34
C ASP A 65 -9.30 -6.94 3.26
N SER A 66 -8.77 -7.24 2.07
CA SER A 66 -9.54 -7.79 0.96
C SER A 66 -8.71 -8.66 0.01
N VAL A 67 -9.31 -9.75 -0.45
CA VAL A 67 -8.69 -10.67 -1.42
C VAL A 67 -9.71 -11.05 -2.48
N ILE A 68 -9.26 -11.09 -3.73
CA ILE A 68 -10.02 -11.69 -4.82
C ILE A 68 -9.71 -13.19 -4.86
N VAL A 69 -10.74 -14.02 -4.85
CA VAL A 69 -10.64 -15.47 -4.91
C VAL A 69 -11.35 -16.03 -6.14
N SER A 70 -10.90 -17.19 -6.60
CA SER A 70 -11.65 -18.05 -7.52
C SER A 70 -12.88 -18.60 -6.80
N ILE A 71 -14.07 -18.47 -7.39
CA ILE A 71 -15.32 -18.98 -6.78
C ILE A 71 -15.31 -20.51 -6.72
N ASP A 72 -14.70 -21.18 -7.70
CA ASP A 72 -14.75 -22.65 -7.80
C ASP A 72 -13.81 -23.35 -6.82
N SER A 73 -12.71 -22.71 -6.43
CA SER A 73 -11.68 -23.29 -5.56
C SER A 73 -11.46 -22.55 -4.25
N ASP A 74 -12.00 -21.34 -4.11
CA ASP A 74 -11.70 -20.38 -3.04
C ASP A 74 -10.21 -20.02 -2.92
N ASP A 75 -9.40 -20.28 -3.96
CA ASP A 75 -7.98 -19.93 -3.95
C ASP A 75 -7.79 -18.42 -4.11
N PRO A 76 -6.84 -17.79 -3.38
CA PRO A 76 -6.54 -16.37 -3.54
C PRO A 76 -5.86 -16.12 -4.89
N VAL A 77 -6.39 -15.17 -5.66
CA VAL A 77 -5.91 -14.82 -7.01
C VAL A 77 -5.24 -13.45 -7.04
N ALA A 78 -5.79 -12.47 -6.32
CA ALA A 78 -5.20 -11.14 -6.24
C ALA A 78 -5.44 -10.51 -4.87
N LEU A 79 -4.45 -9.76 -4.39
CA LEU A 79 -4.53 -9.04 -3.12
C LEU A 79 -5.02 -7.62 -3.36
N LEU A 80 -5.92 -7.13 -2.52
CA LEU A 80 -6.44 -5.78 -2.63
C LEU A 80 -6.23 -5.03 -1.33
N GLU A 81 -5.64 -3.85 -1.46
CA GLU A 81 -5.45 -2.92 -0.37
C GLU A 81 -6.14 -1.61 -0.72
N THR A 82 -6.99 -1.09 0.16
CA THR A 82 -7.60 0.23 -0.02
C THR A 82 -7.23 1.13 1.13
N LYS A 83 -6.56 2.27 0.87
CA LYS A 83 -6.14 3.18 1.93
C LYS A 83 -6.32 4.65 1.57
N TRP A 84 -6.86 5.37 2.56
CA TRP A 84 -6.76 6.81 2.66
C TRP A 84 -5.53 7.19 3.52
N LEU A 85 -4.77 8.17 3.03
CA LEU A 85 -3.64 8.75 3.75
C LEU A 85 -3.85 10.24 3.99
N LYS A 86 -4.01 10.60 5.26
CA LYS A 86 -4.09 11.99 5.69
C LYS A 86 -2.76 12.73 5.54
N ASP A 87 -1.64 12.08 5.87
CA ASP A 87 -0.32 12.68 5.92
C ASP A 87 0.82 11.67 5.68
N GLY A 88 2.03 12.19 5.49
CA GLY A 88 3.22 11.41 5.12
C GLY A 88 3.76 10.46 6.20
N ARG A 89 3.34 10.57 7.47
CA ARG A 89 3.73 9.59 8.51
C ARG A 89 3.14 8.22 8.22
N HIS A 90 2.01 8.18 7.52
CA HIS A 90 1.39 6.93 7.11
C HIS A 90 2.15 6.22 5.98
N TRP A 91 3.15 6.84 5.35
CA TRP A 91 3.94 6.20 4.30
C TRP A 91 4.85 5.11 4.84
N SER A 92 5.51 5.37 5.97
CA SER A 92 6.42 4.39 6.58
C SER A 92 5.67 3.15 7.04
N ASP A 93 4.45 3.30 7.56
CA ASP A 93 3.62 2.19 8.02
C ASP A 93 2.90 1.50 6.84
N LYS A 94 2.06 2.24 6.11
CA LYS A 94 1.19 1.64 5.08
C LYS A 94 1.92 1.33 3.77
N GLY A 95 2.97 2.10 3.43
CA GLY A 95 3.81 1.82 2.27
C GLY A 95 4.67 0.58 2.46
N ALA A 96 5.23 0.39 3.68
CA ALA A 96 5.94 -0.84 4.03
C ALA A 96 5.02 -2.06 4.00
N TRP A 97 3.77 -1.91 4.42
CA TRP A 97 2.76 -2.95 4.30
C TRP A 97 2.47 -3.33 2.84
N ILE A 98 2.26 -2.35 1.96
CA ILE A 98 2.03 -2.63 0.53
C ILE A 98 3.23 -3.39 -0.06
N LEU A 99 4.47 -3.01 0.26
CA LEU A 99 5.67 -3.74 -0.16
C LEU A 99 5.67 -5.21 0.26
N GLN A 100 5.12 -5.52 1.44
CA GLN A 100 5.06 -6.87 1.97
C GLN A 100 4.09 -7.78 1.21
N LEU A 101 3.13 -7.23 0.46
CA LEU A 101 2.20 -8.02 -0.36
C LEU A 101 2.90 -8.89 -1.41
N ARG A 102 4.12 -8.53 -1.83
CA ARG A 102 4.89 -9.36 -2.75
C ARG A 102 5.34 -10.69 -2.13
N GLU A 103 5.65 -10.68 -0.83
CA GLU A 103 6.16 -11.85 -0.11
C GLU A 103 5.08 -12.93 0.00
N VAL A 104 3.81 -12.51 -0.03
CA VAL A 104 2.65 -13.41 -0.03
C VAL A 104 2.70 -14.39 -1.20
N ARG A 105 3.20 -13.95 -2.35
CA ARG A 105 3.28 -14.79 -3.56
C ARG A 105 4.18 -16.01 -3.37
N HIS A 106 5.11 -15.98 -2.42
CA HIS A 106 5.93 -17.15 -2.08
C HIS A 106 5.12 -18.28 -1.44
N ASN A 107 4.13 -17.92 -0.62
CA ASN A 107 3.30 -18.88 0.11
C ASN A 107 2.00 -19.22 -0.61
N TYR A 108 1.60 -18.40 -1.60
CA TYR A 108 0.36 -18.56 -2.35
C TYR A 108 0.62 -18.44 -3.86
N PRO A 109 1.00 -19.55 -4.54
CA PRO A 109 1.36 -19.54 -5.97
C PRO A 109 0.21 -19.10 -6.90
N THR A 110 -1.03 -19.17 -6.43
CA THR A 110 -2.22 -18.72 -7.17
C THR A 110 -2.36 -17.20 -7.21
N VAL A 111 -1.65 -16.48 -6.33
CA VAL A 111 -1.67 -15.00 -6.28
C VAL A 111 -0.85 -14.43 -7.43
N ARG A 112 -1.56 -13.82 -8.38
CA ARG A 112 -1.00 -13.23 -9.61
C ARG A 112 -0.36 -11.87 -9.36
N GLY A 113 -0.87 -11.13 -8.38
CA GLY A 113 -0.33 -9.84 -7.98
C GLY A 113 -1.19 -9.15 -6.93
N ALA A 114 -0.95 -7.86 -6.75
CA ALA A 114 -1.70 -7.03 -5.83
C ALA A 114 -2.09 -5.69 -6.47
N ALA A 115 -3.19 -5.10 -6.03
CA ALA A 115 -3.53 -3.72 -6.33
C ALA A 115 -3.71 -2.93 -5.03
N ALA A 116 -3.04 -1.79 -4.94
CA ALA A 116 -3.21 -0.82 -3.88
C ALA A 116 -4.00 0.38 -4.43
N ILE A 117 -5.20 0.58 -3.94
CA ILE A 117 -6.13 1.64 -4.37
C ILE A 117 -6.13 2.73 -3.31
N LEU A 118 -5.67 3.90 -3.71
CA LEU A 118 -5.12 4.88 -2.79
C LEU A 118 -5.81 6.23 -2.95
N ALA A 119 -6.05 6.87 -1.83
CA ALA A 119 -6.50 8.24 -1.76
C ALA A 119 -5.62 9.04 -0.78
N GLY A 120 -5.52 10.34 -1.01
CA GLY A 120 -4.84 11.27 -0.11
C GLY A 120 -3.43 11.63 -0.51
N HIS A 121 -2.61 11.93 0.48
CA HIS A 121 -1.25 12.40 0.25
C HIS A 121 -0.30 11.23 -0.01
N TRP A 122 0.29 11.19 -1.20
CA TRP A 122 1.32 10.22 -1.61
C TRP A 122 2.45 10.97 -2.32
N ASN A 123 3.68 10.92 -1.80
CA ASN A 123 4.82 11.50 -2.51
C ASN A 123 5.17 10.66 -3.73
N GLU A 124 5.76 11.34 -4.69
CA GLU A 124 6.29 10.71 -5.89
C GLU A 124 7.45 9.75 -5.55
N GLY A 125 8.26 10.07 -4.53
CA GLY A 125 9.35 9.20 -4.10
C GLY A 125 8.93 7.79 -3.70
N VAL A 126 7.83 7.63 -2.93
CA VAL A 126 7.32 6.30 -2.55
C VAL A 126 6.68 5.59 -3.74
N ARG A 127 6.01 6.32 -4.63
CA ARG A 127 5.46 5.73 -5.87
C ARG A 127 6.55 5.16 -6.76
N VAL A 128 7.62 5.92 -6.96
CA VAL A 128 8.79 5.47 -7.75
C VAL A 128 9.46 4.28 -7.09
N LEU A 129 9.64 4.30 -5.76
CA LEU A 129 10.19 3.16 -5.02
C LEU A 129 9.35 1.89 -5.25
N LEU A 130 8.02 2.01 -5.15
CA LEU A 130 7.10 0.88 -5.31
C LEU A 130 7.06 0.35 -6.75
N ARG A 131 7.12 1.23 -7.75
CA ARG A 131 7.23 0.85 -9.18
C ARG A 131 8.55 0.15 -9.49
N ASN A 132 9.67 0.66 -8.97
CA ASN A 132 11.01 0.17 -9.29
C ASN A 132 11.39 -1.15 -8.60
N GLN A 133 10.58 -1.63 -7.66
CA GLN A 133 10.85 -2.88 -6.94
C GLN A 133 10.34 -4.14 -7.66
N GLY A 134 9.77 -4.02 -8.87
CA GLY A 134 9.43 -5.15 -9.74
C GLY A 134 8.40 -6.13 -9.18
N GLY A 135 7.63 -5.72 -8.16
CA GLY A 135 6.91 -6.66 -7.27
C GLY A 135 5.54 -7.13 -7.72
N GLY A 136 5.04 -6.73 -8.90
CA GLY A 136 3.69 -7.06 -9.34
C GLY A 136 2.59 -6.41 -8.49
N ILE A 137 2.83 -5.18 -8.04
CA ILE A 137 1.87 -4.37 -7.27
C ILE A 137 1.46 -3.15 -8.10
N ASP A 138 0.19 -3.08 -8.47
CA ASP A 138 -0.39 -1.94 -9.16
C ASP A 138 -0.84 -0.87 -8.14
N MET A 139 -0.17 0.28 -8.15
CA MET A 139 -0.58 1.42 -7.32
C MET A 139 -1.50 2.36 -8.08
N ILE A 140 -2.68 2.61 -7.51
CA ILE A 140 -3.74 3.36 -8.17
C ILE A 140 -4.16 4.52 -7.26
N LEU A 141 -3.62 5.71 -7.51
CA LEU A 141 -4.09 6.91 -6.84
C LEU A 141 -5.39 7.41 -7.49
N VAL A 142 -6.51 7.32 -6.80
CA VAL A 142 -7.81 7.77 -7.32
C VAL A 142 -8.23 9.16 -6.85
N ALA A 143 -7.73 9.63 -5.70
CA ALA A 143 -8.06 10.95 -5.14
C ALA A 143 -6.82 11.54 -4.43
N THR A 144 -6.52 12.82 -4.61
CA THR A 144 -5.60 13.54 -3.72
C THR A 144 -6.38 14.01 -2.50
N ASP A 145 -5.66 14.35 -1.45
CA ASP A 145 -6.27 14.96 -0.28
C ASP A 145 -6.77 16.38 -0.56
N ASP A 146 -6.07 17.15 -1.38
CA ASP A 146 -6.54 18.45 -1.88
C ASP A 146 -7.92 18.33 -2.57
N GLU A 147 -8.09 17.35 -3.47
CA GLU A 147 -9.38 17.10 -4.14
C GLU A 147 -10.47 16.65 -3.15
N ILE A 148 -10.12 15.80 -2.18
CA ILE A 148 -11.05 15.30 -1.17
C ILE A 148 -11.54 16.44 -0.28
N TYR A 149 -10.63 17.23 0.29
CA TYR A 149 -10.98 18.37 1.12
C TYR A 149 -11.75 19.43 0.35
N HIS A 150 -11.35 19.72 -0.89
CA HIS A 150 -12.10 20.62 -1.76
C HIS A 150 -13.53 20.13 -2.01
N SER A 151 -13.73 18.82 -2.20
CA SER A 151 -15.06 18.23 -2.40
C SER A 151 -15.94 18.25 -1.13
N LEU A 152 -15.32 18.26 0.05
CA LEU A 152 -16.00 18.35 1.35
C LEU A 152 -16.40 19.79 1.71
N GLN A 153 -15.63 20.78 1.25
CA GLN A 153 -15.80 22.19 1.62
C GLN A 153 -17.23 22.71 1.48
N PRO A 154 -17.97 22.49 0.36
CA PRO A 154 -19.32 23.03 0.23
C PRO A 154 -20.30 22.48 1.27
N TYR A 155 -20.11 21.23 1.68
CA TYR A 155 -20.93 20.59 2.70
C TYR A 155 -20.60 21.11 4.09
N LEU A 156 -19.31 21.40 4.36
CA LEU A 156 -18.88 22.02 5.61
C LEU A 156 -19.44 23.44 5.73
N ASP A 157 -19.35 24.23 4.66
CA ASP A 157 -19.88 25.59 4.60
C ASP A 157 -21.38 25.62 4.86
N GLN A 158 -22.12 24.65 4.29
CA GLN A 158 -23.54 24.49 4.56
C GLN A 158 -23.83 24.10 6.02
N TYR A 159 -22.99 23.25 6.61
CA TYR A 159 -23.20 22.72 7.97
C TYR A 159 -22.88 23.76 9.05
N LEU A 160 -21.76 24.49 8.93
CA LEU A 160 -21.29 25.45 9.93
C LEU A 160 -21.74 26.89 9.67
N GLY A 161 -22.16 27.22 8.45
CA GLY A 161 -22.54 28.58 8.06
C GLY A 161 -21.41 29.57 8.30
N SER A 162 -21.67 30.61 9.09
CA SER A 162 -20.68 31.66 9.42
C SER A 162 -19.46 31.14 10.20
N ASN A 163 -19.55 29.96 10.82
CA ASN A 163 -18.46 29.36 11.59
C ASN A 163 -17.56 28.46 10.73
N SER A 164 -17.80 28.38 9.42
CA SER A 164 -17.00 27.56 8.52
C SER A 164 -15.53 28.02 8.44
N PHE A 165 -14.67 27.09 8.03
CA PHE A 165 -13.25 27.32 7.82
C PHE A 165 -12.77 26.56 6.59
N THR A 166 -11.65 26.98 6.02
CA THR A 166 -11.07 26.36 4.83
C THR A 166 -10.39 25.05 5.15
N LEU A 167 -10.76 23.99 4.44
CA LEU A 167 -10.11 22.69 4.44
C LEU A 167 -8.87 22.71 3.54
N ASP A 168 -7.77 23.28 4.05
CA ASP A 168 -6.47 23.27 3.37
C ASP A 168 -5.71 21.97 3.66
N ALA A 169 -5.42 21.19 2.61
CA ALA A 169 -4.79 19.88 2.78
C ALA A 169 -3.42 19.98 3.44
N LYS A 170 -2.61 21.00 3.09
CA LYS A 170 -1.27 21.17 3.66
C LYS A 170 -1.35 21.41 5.16
N GLN A 171 -2.23 22.29 5.63
CA GLN A 171 -2.45 22.53 7.05
C GLN A 171 -2.94 21.26 7.75
N ILE A 172 -3.95 20.59 7.20
CA ILE A 172 -4.56 19.40 7.80
C ILE A 172 -3.57 18.23 7.89
N ARG A 173 -2.66 18.07 6.91
CA ARG A 173 -1.57 17.08 6.94
C ARG A 173 -0.72 17.21 8.20
N PHE A 174 -0.37 18.44 8.59
CA PHE A 174 0.41 18.68 9.80
C PHE A 174 -0.46 18.60 11.05
N ARG A 175 -1.49 19.44 11.12
CA ARG A 175 -2.40 19.51 12.26
C ARG A 175 -3.69 20.22 11.85
N LEU A 176 -4.83 19.56 12.07
CA LEU A 176 -6.13 20.22 11.98
C LEU A 176 -6.20 21.32 13.06
N PRO A 177 -6.63 22.56 12.73
CA PRO A 177 -6.67 23.64 13.70
C PRO A 177 -7.50 23.26 14.94
N GLU A 178 -6.93 23.44 16.12
CA GLU A 178 -7.46 22.90 17.38
C GLU A 178 -8.92 23.33 17.65
N LYS A 179 -9.23 24.61 17.37
CA LYS A 179 -10.57 25.18 17.51
C LYS A 179 -11.65 24.54 16.61
N HIS A 180 -11.25 23.83 15.56
CA HIS A 180 -12.15 23.29 14.54
C HIS A 180 -12.19 21.76 14.51
N VAL A 181 -11.42 21.08 15.35
CA VAL A 181 -11.36 19.61 15.37
C VAL A 181 -12.73 19.01 15.67
N ASP A 182 -13.41 19.56 16.69
CA ASP A 182 -14.69 19.04 17.15
C ASP A 182 -15.80 19.32 16.12
N GLU A 183 -15.85 20.54 15.59
CA GLU A 183 -16.79 20.94 14.55
C GLU A 183 -16.64 20.10 13.28
N PHE A 184 -15.41 19.77 12.89
CA PHE A 184 -15.16 18.95 11.71
C PHE A 184 -15.49 17.47 11.92
N ASP A 185 -15.22 16.94 13.11
CA ASP A 185 -15.59 15.56 13.47
C ASP A 185 -17.12 15.40 13.48
N ASP A 186 -17.84 16.31 14.15
CA ASP A 186 -19.30 16.31 14.21
C ASP A 186 -19.92 16.45 12.81
N PHE A 187 -19.38 17.37 11.99
CA PHE A 187 -19.75 17.49 10.57
C PHE A 187 -19.60 16.18 9.80
N LEU A 188 -18.46 15.49 9.92
CA LEU A 188 -18.23 14.24 9.19
C LEU A 188 -19.12 13.11 9.69
N ILE A 189 -19.42 13.05 10.99
CA ILE A 189 -20.37 12.11 11.58
C ILE A 189 -21.76 12.34 10.97
N ASP A 190 -22.24 13.57 10.90
CA ASP A 190 -23.54 13.91 10.32
C ASP A 190 -23.60 13.67 8.80
N LEU A 191 -22.53 14.01 8.08
CA LEU A 191 -22.40 13.74 6.66
C LEU A 191 -22.39 12.24 6.36
N ARG A 192 -21.76 11.43 7.23
CA ARG A 192 -21.80 9.96 7.16
C ARG A 192 -23.21 9.44 7.46
N ASN A 193 -23.83 9.88 8.55
CA ASN A 193 -25.14 9.38 9.00
C ASN A 193 -26.26 9.70 7.97
N SER A 194 -26.15 10.81 7.26
CA SER A 194 -27.04 11.17 6.14
C SER A 194 -26.74 10.42 4.83
N GLY A 195 -25.64 9.65 4.76
CA GLY A 195 -25.17 8.95 3.58
C GLY A 195 -24.57 9.85 2.50
N GLN A 196 -24.43 11.15 2.76
CA GLN A 196 -23.84 12.10 1.81
C GLN A 196 -22.34 11.88 1.67
N LEU A 197 -21.64 11.48 2.74
CA LEU A 197 -20.21 11.18 2.69
C LEU A 197 -19.93 10.02 1.71
N HIS A 198 -20.75 8.96 1.70
CA HIS A 198 -20.60 7.86 0.74
C HIS A 198 -20.93 8.29 -0.70
N LYS A 199 -21.93 9.15 -0.90
CA LYS A 199 -22.25 9.72 -2.23
C LYS A 199 -21.08 10.55 -2.75
N LEU A 200 -20.47 11.36 -1.88
CA LEU A 200 -19.31 12.16 -2.19
C LEU A 200 -18.09 11.27 -2.47
N ALA A 201 -17.84 10.26 -1.64
CA ALA A 201 -16.74 9.32 -1.87
C ALA A 201 -16.85 8.60 -3.23
N LYS A 202 -18.07 8.36 -3.73
CA LYS A 202 -18.29 7.83 -5.08
C LYS A 202 -17.83 8.78 -6.19
N THR A 203 -17.87 10.09 -5.98
CA THR A 203 -17.39 11.06 -6.98
C THR A 203 -15.86 11.02 -7.08
N TRP A 204 -15.16 10.70 -5.99
CA TRP A 204 -13.69 10.62 -5.96
C TRP A 204 -13.11 9.63 -6.96
N LEU A 205 -13.82 8.53 -7.26
CA LEU A 205 -13.39 7.58 -8.29
C LEU A 205 -13.46 8.14 -9.73
N ASN A 206 -14.04 9.33 -9.92
CA ASN A 206 -14.13 9.99 -11.22
C ASN A 206 -13.11 11.12 -11.38
N PHE A 207 -12.28 11.40 -10.37
CA PHE A 207 -11.16 12.30 -10.57
C PHE A 207 -10.21 11.75 -11.62
N GLU A 208 -9.64 12.69 -12.36
CA GLU A 208 -8.79 12.44 -13.51
C GLU A 208 -7.33 12.36 -13.10
N ARG A 209 -6.62 11.42 -13.71
CA ARG A 209 -5.20 11.15 -13.46
C ARG A 209 -4.45 11.18 -14.75
N GLU A 210 -3.37 11.93 -14.75
CA GLU A 210 -2.40 11.87 -15.82
C GLU A 210 -1.58 10.57 -15.67
N ILE A 211 -1.54 9.78 -16.74
CA ILE A 211 -0.66 8.62 -16.86
C ILE A 211 0.57 8.99 -17.69
N GLU A 212 1.61 8.15 -17.67
CA GLU A 212 2.90 8.42 -18.33
C GLU A 212 2.80 8.76 -19.84
N SER A 213 1.71 8.35 -20.49
CA SER A 213 1.41 8.74 -21.88
C SER A 213 0.88 10.18 -22.07
N GLY A 214 0.77 10.97 -21.00
CA GLY A 214 0.15 12.31 -20.99
C GLY A 214 -1.38 12.30 -21.12
N LYS A 215 -2.00 11.11 -21.18
CA LYS A 215 -3.46 10.98 -21.23
C LYS A 215 -4.06 11.13 -19.84
N SER A 216 -5.22 11.77 -19.78
CA SER A 216 -6.05 11.80 -18.58
C SER A 216 -7.00 10.60 -18.54
N ILE A 217 -7.04 9.90 -17.40
CA ILE A 217 -7.90 8.74 -17.17
C ILE A 217 -8.52 8.80 -15.78
N LYS A 218 -9.78 8.38 -15.67
CA LYS A 218 -10.49 8.38 -14.38
C LYS A 218 -9.94 7.31 -13.44
N GLY A 219 -9.90 7.61 -12.14
CA GLY A 219 -9.46 6.66 -11.11
C GLY A 219 -10.17 5.30 -11.18
N LYS A 220 -11.49 5.28 -11.39
CA LYS A 220 -12.25 4.04 -11.58
C LYS A 220 -11.80 3.21 -12.79
N THR A 221 -11.37 3.87 -13.86
CA THR A 221 -10.90 3.19 -15.07
C THR A 221 -9.51 2.61 -14.84
N LEU A 222 -8.65 3.29 -14.07
CA LEU A 222 -7.38 2.71 -13.62
C LEU A 222 -7.60 1.45 -12.76
N ILE A 223 -8.56 1.47 -11.84
CA ILE A 223 -8.95 0.28 -11.06
C ILE A 223 -9.36 -0.86 -12.01
N GLN A 224 -10.20 -0.58 -13.01
CA GLN A 224 -10.65 -1.59 -13.97
C GLN A 224 -9.50 -2.21 -14.75
N ILE A 225 -8.60 -1.37 -15.29
CA ILE A 225 -7.42 -1.84 -16.04
C ILE A 225 -6.56 -2.75 -15.16
N SER A 226 -6.28 -2.34 -13.91
CA SER A 226 -5.49 -3.16 -13.00
C SER A 226 -6.18 -4.48 -12.67
N LEU A 227 -7.49 -4.48 -12.43
CA LEU A 227 -8.25 -5.72 -12.22
C LEU A 227 -8.23 -6.63 -13.45
N ASP A 228 -8.40 -6.06 -14.65
CA ASP A 228 -8.36 -6.83 -15.89
C ASP A 228 -6.97 -7.47 -16.09
N ASN A 229 -5.89 -6.74 -15.83
CA ASN A 229 -4.53 -7.26 -15.92
C ASN A 229 -4.26 -8.34 -14.87
N LEU A 230 -4.68 -8.13 -13.62
CA LEU A 230 -4.48 -9.09 -12.53
C LEU A 230 -5.27 -10.39 -12.74
N LEU A 231 -6.44 -10.30 -13.37
CA LEU A 231 -7.38 -11.41 -13.53
C LEU A 231 -7.37 -12.01 -14.93
N GLU A 232 -6.55 -11.48 -15.84
CA GLU A 232 -6.38 -12.01 -17.19
C GLU A 232 -6.12 -13.52 -17.14
N PRO A 233 -6.75 -14.31 -18.04
CA PRO A 233 -6.47 -15.73 -18.13
C PRO A 233 -4.97 -15.98 -18.27
N LEU A 234 -4.46 -16.99 -17.56
CA LEU A 234 -3.07 -17.38 -17.72
C LEU A 234 -2.81 -17.74 -19.19
N PRO A 235 -1.69 -17.31 -19.78
CA PRO A 235 -1.34 -17.71 -21.13
C PRO A 235 -1.22 -19.23 -21.20
N THR A 236 -1.54 -19.81 -22.37
CA THR A 236 -1.43 -21.26 -22.61
C THR A 236 0.00 -21.75 -22.47
N GLU A 237 0.97 -20.88 -22.75
CA GLU A 237 2.38 -21.10 -22.52
C GLU A 237 2.82 -20.21 -21.35
N LEU A 238 3.40 -20.82 -20.31
CA LEU A 238 3.92 -20.12 -19.14
C LEU A 238 5.46 -20.13 -19.21
N PRO A 239 6.08 -19.20 -19.94
CA PRO A 239 7.53 -19.15 -20.01
C PRO A 239 8.09 -18.84 -18.62
N ILE A 240 9.12 -19.58 -18.23
CA ILE A 240 9.86 -19.29 -17.01
C ILE A 240 10.74 -18.06 -17.30
N SER A 241 10.46 -16.95 -16.63
CA SER A 241 11.23 -15.71 -16.80
C SER A 241 12.51 -15.67 -15.97
N GLN A 242 12.54 -16.43 -14.86
CA GLN A 242 13.62 -16.42 -13.90
C GLN A 242 13.55 -17.66 -13.02
N TYR A 243 14.72 -18.15 -12.63
CA TYR A 243 14.92 -19.13 -11.59
C TYR A 243 15.51 -18.44 -10.35
N ALA A 244 15.15 -18.92 -9.15
CA ALA A 244 15.67 -18.39 -7.91
C ALA A 244 16.05 -19.53 -6.96
N VAL A 245 17.17 -19.36 -6.27
CA VAL A 245 17.68 -20.31 -5.28
C VAL A 245 17.92 -19.58 -3.97
N THR A 246 17.38 -20.15 -2.89
CA THR A 246 17.61 -19.71 -1.52
C THR A 246 18.30 -20.82 -0.73
N PHE A 247 19.48 -20.54 -0.17
CA PHE A 247 20.11 -21.42 0.81
C PHE A 247 19.91 -20.85 2.21
N GLU A 248 19.27 -21.63 3.07
CA GLU A 248 19.21 -21.37 4.51
C GLU A 248 20.33 -22.12 5.22
N ILE A 249 21.24 -21.37 5.82
CA ILE A 249 22.38 -21.92 6.53
C ILE A 249 22.01 -22.00 8.01
N LYS A 250 22.38 -23.08 8.70
CA LYS A 250 22.09 -23.30 10.13
C LYS A 250 22.52 -22.16 11.06
N THR A 251 23.42 -21.29 10.62
CA THR A 251 23.82 -20.07 11.36
C THR A 251 22.77 -18.96 11.31
N GLY A 252 21.66 -19.15 10.59
CA GLY A 252 20.62 -18.14 10.33
C GLY A 252 20.88 -17.27 9.10
N ASN A 253 21.98 -17.49 8.36
CA ASN A 253 22.28 -16.73 7.16
C ASN A 253 21.47 -17.25 5.96
N LEU A 254 20.96 -16.33 5.13
CA LEU A 254 20.28 -16.63 3.87
C LEU A 254 21.13 -16.20 2.68
N ILE A 255 21.35 -17.10 1.73
CA ILE A 255 21.91 -16.76 0.41
C ILE A 255 20.76 -16.82 -0.60
N TYR A 256 20.37 -15.67 -1.15
CA TYR A 256 19.39 -15.57 -2.24
C TYR A 256 20.08 -15.20 -3.53
N LYS A 257 19.84 -15.95 -4.61
CA LYS A 257 20.37 -15.64 -5.95
C LYS A 257 19.36 -15.98 -7.03
N THR A 258 19.27 -15.12 -8.04
CA THR A 258 18.41 -15.29 -9.21
C THR A 258 19.21 -15.56 -10.47
N PHE A 259 18.59 -16.25 -11.43
CA PHE A 259 19.17 -16.69 -12.69
C PHE A 259 18.14 -16.56 -13.81
N ASN A 260 18.56 -16.14 -14.99
CA ASN A 260 17.67 -16.13 -16.16
C ASN A 260 17.78 -17.43 -16.97
N ASP A 261 18.75 -18.28 -16.64
CA ASP A 261 19.06 -19.53 -17.31
C ASP A 261 19.10 -20.69 -16.32
N LEU A 262 18.61 -21.86 -16.74
CA LEU A 262 18.51 -23.05 -15.89
C LEU A 262 19.89 -23.67 -15.65
N GLU A 263 20.77 -23.70 -16.65
CA GLU A 263 22.11 -24.28 -16.53
C GLU A 263 22.95 -23.45 -15.56
N ASP A 264 22.91 -22.12 -15.65
CA ASP A 264 23.59 -21.21 -14.71
C ASP A 264 23.14 -21.44 -13.25
N MET A 265 21.83 -21.67 -13.04
CA MET A 265 21.30 -21.97 -11.71
C MET A 265 21.85 -23.31 -11.19
N LEU A 266 21.83 -24.35 -12.03
CA LEU A 266 22.31 -25.67 -11.66
C LEU A 266 23.81 -25.67 -11.39
N ASP A 267 24.59 -24.94 -12.18
CA ASP A 267 26.02 -24.74 -11.97
C ASP A 267 26.30 -24.03 -10.66
N PHE A 268 25.54 -22.98 -10.33
CA PHE A 268 25.65 -22.33 -9.02
C PHE A 268 25.35 -23.31 -7.87
N ILE A 269 24.28 -24.10 -7.97
CA ILE A 269 23.94 -25.09 -6.94
C ILE A 269 25.08 -26.11 -6.80
N ASN A 270 25.57 -26.66 -7.91
CA ASN A 270 26.61 -27.70 -7.90
C ASN A 270 27.95 -27.17 -7.37
N GLN A 271 28.31 -25.94 -7.71
CA GLN A 271 29.58 -25.34 -7.32
C GLN A 271 29.55 -24.73 -5.92
N THR A 272 28.42 -24.19 -5.45
CA THR A 272 28.32 -23.48 -4.18
C THR A 272 27.71 -24.33 -3.07
N ALA A 273 26.58 -25.01 -3.31
CA ALA A 273 25.88 -25.75 -2.23
C ALA A 273 26.70 -26.93 -1.68
N ARG A 274 27.63 -27.46 -2.48
CA ARG A 274 28.49 -28.60 -2.12
C ARG A 274 29.85 -28.18 -1.54
N ASP A 275 30.15 -26.88 -1.51
CA ASP A 275 31.45 -26.35 -1.09
C ASP A 275 31.27 -25.39 0.10
N PRO A 276 31.46 -25.87 1.35
CA PRO A 276 31.33 -25.04 2.55
C PRO A 276 32.23 -23.80 2.57
N GLU A 277 33.40 -23.84 1.91
CA GLU A 277 34.30 -22.69 1.87
C GLU A 277 33.75 -21.61 0.95
N LYS A 278 33.18 -21.96 -0.22
CA LYS A 278 32.47 -20.97 -1.06
C LYS A 278 31.25 -20.37 -0.36
N ILE A 279 30.49 -21.19 0.39
CA ILE A 279 29.39 -20.67 1.22
C ILE A 279 29.94 -19.66 2.24
N ARG A 280 31.03 -20.01 2.94
CA ARG A 280 31.71 -19.14 3.90
C ARG A 280 32.19 -17.86 3.23
N GLU A 281 32.78 -17.92 2.04
CA GLU A 281 33.24 -16.75 1.28
C GLU A 281 32.09 -15.80 0.92
N ILE A 282 30.92 -16.33 0.57
CA ILE A 282 29.73 -15.55 0.24
C ILE A 282 29.19 -14.81 1.48
N ILE A 283 29.08 -15.50 2.61
CA ILE A 283 28.50 -14.91 3.84
C ILE A 283 29.51 -14.13 4.67
N SER A 284 30.81 -14.29 4.43
CA SER A 284 31.84 -13.60 5.20
C SER A 284 31.84 -12.11 4.84
N PRO A 285 31.91 -11.21 5.84
CA PRO A 285 32.09 -9.78 5.59
C PRO A 285 33.36 -9.58 4.77
N LYS A 286 33.23 -9.10 3.54
CA LYS A 286 34.39 -8.70 2.73
C LYS A 286 35.07 -7.53 3.43
N LYS A 287 36.32 -7.70 3.89
CA LYS A 287 37.12 -6.58 4.41
C LYS A 287 37.15 -5.49 3.34
N ARG A 288 36.58 -4.31 3.62
CA ARG A 288 36.79 -3.13 2.78
C ARG A 288 38.29 -2.84 2.76
N SER A 289 38.94 -3.07 1.63
CA SER A 289 40.35 -2.70 1.43
C SER A 289 40.53 -1.22 1.07
N GLY A 290 39.48 -0.40 1.21
CA GLY A 290 39.54 1.05 1.08
C GLY A 290 39.64 1.69 2.46
N LYS A 291 40.66 2.54 2.65
CA LYS A 291 40.86 3.35 3.86
C LYS A 291 39.55 3.99 4.31
N VAL A 292 39.14 3.71 5.55
CA VAL A 292 38.14 4.50 6.29
C VAL A 292 38.84 5.77 6.80
N SER A 293 39.34 6.58 5.87
CA SER A 293 39.80 7.94 6.13
C SER A 293 39.14 8.78 5.05
N GLU A 294 38.32 9.75 5.44
CA GLU A 294 37.45 10.62 4.61
C GLU A 294 35.95 10.23 4.53
N GLN A 295 35.35 9.82 5.65
CA GLN A 295 33.99 10.30 5.93
C GLN A 295 34.09 11.35 7.05
N MET A 296 34.22 12.60 6.62
CA MET A 296 34.02 13.78 7.45
C MET A 296 32.56 13.80 7.96
N GLY A 297 32.42 13.97 9.27
CA GLY A 297 31.34 14.74 9.91
C GLY A 297 29.93 14.14 9.87
N PHE A 298 29.57 13.33 10.85
CA PHE A 298 28.16 13.23 11.32
C PHE A 298 28.00 13.17 12.84
N TYR A 299 29.09 13.29 13.61
CA TYR A 299 29.04 13.43 15.05
C TYR A 299 30.16 14.36 15.52
N ASP A 300 29.99 15.67 15.28
CA ASP A 300 30.45 16.67 16.24
C ASP A 300 29.18 17.24 16.87
N THR A 301 28.84 16.71 18.04
CA THR A 301 27.98 17.40 19.00
C THR A 301 28.92 17.94 20.06
N GLU A 302 29.43 19.14 19.84
CA GLU A 302 29.98 19.98 20.89
C GLU A 302 29.15 21.27 20.91
N GLU A 303 28.50 21.46 22.06
CA GLU A 303 28.21 22.74 22.71
C GLU A 303 27.52 23.83 21.87
N ASP A 304 26.19 23.91 21.98
CA ASP A 304 25.53 25.21 21.99
C ASP A 304 24.92 25.40 23.39
N ASP A 305 25.64 26.25 24.14
CA ASP A 305 25.24 26.88 25.37
C ASP A 305 23.99 27.76 25.20
N ASP A 306 23.31 27.90 26.32
CA ASP A 306 22.29 28.88 26.68
C ASP A 306 22.42 30.27 26.01
N ASP A 307 21.37 30.70 25.30
CA ASP A 307 20.62 31.95 25.57
C ASP A 307 19.50 32.13 24.53
N TRP A 308 18.33 32.59 25.02
CA TRP A 308 17.02 32.90 24.38
C TRP A 308 15.87 31.91 24.61
#